data_AF-U2ULG0-F1
#
_entry.id   AF-U2ULG0-F1
#
_cell.length_a   1.000
_cell.length_b   1.000
_cell.length_c   1.000
_cell.angle_alpha   90.00
_cell.angle_beta   90.00
_cell.angle_gamma   90.00
#
_symmetry.space_group_name_H-M   'P 1'
#
loop_
_entity.id
_entity.type
_entity.pdbx_description
1 polymer ?
#
loop_
_entity_poly.entity_id
_entity_poly.type
_entity_poly.pdbx_seq_one_letter_code
_entity_poly.pdbx_strand_id
1 'polypeptide(L)'
;MTKFLEENMKKYLCLFILLILTSCTSLTASTNKMSRAETNVISTEIMKVTEDLKEAASLNEYDKLKEIFLPTFKNNIIVKKMQEYDLSGLTFVFSDVNVVSNNKANSLMVINFATESNYYKLTWKKTDGNTWKISNVAEKK
;
A
#
# COMPACT_ATOMS: atom_id res chain seq x y z
N MET A 1 12.10 26.60 38.42
CA MET A 1 12.69 26.64 37.06
C MET A 1 12.12 25.55 36.15
N THR A 2 11.86 24.35 36.67
CA THR A 2 11.26 23.20 35.95
C THR A 2 9.83 23.43 35.45
N LYS A 3 8.96 24.09 36.24
CA LYS A 3 7.58 24.43 35.80
C LYS A 3 7.52 25.35 34.57
N PHE A 4 8.46 26.30 34.46
CA PHE A 4 8.51 27.25 33.34
C PHE A 4 8.95 26.57 32.03
N LEU A 5 9.85 25.59 32.10
CA LEU A 5 10.28 24.81 30.93
C LEU A 5 9.19 23.82 30.46
N GLU A 6 8.43 23.24 31.39
CA GLU A 6 7.36 22.29 31.09
C GLU A 6 6.15 22.95 30.41
N GLU A 7 5.73 24.13 30.88
CA GLU A 7 4.65 24.89 30.23
C GLU A 7 5.04 25.37 28.83
N ASN A 8 6.29 25.80 28.65
CA ASN A 8 6.79 26.24 27.34
C ASN A 8 6.85 25.06 26.35
N MET A 9 7.37 23.89 26.73
CA MET A 9 7.40 22.71 25.85
C MET A 9 6.00 22.23 25.42
N LYS A 10 5.01 22.24 26.34
CA LYS A 10 3.62 21.88 25.99
C LYS A 10 3.03 22.86 24.96
N LYS A 11 3.39 24.14 25.05
CA LYS A 11 2.95 25.19 24.11
C LYS A 11 3.55 25.00 22.71
N TYR A 12 4.84 24.68 22.62
CA TYR A 12 5.51 24.40 21.35
C TYR A 12 5.02 23.09 20.72
N LEU A 13 4.75 22.06 21.52
CA LEU A 13 4.17 20.80 21.06
C LEU A 13 2.76 21.02 20.47
N CYS A 14 1.93 21.81 21.15
CA CYS A 14 0.59 22.16 20.69
C CYS A 14 0.62 22.98 19.39
N LEU A 15 1.57 23.91 19.27
CA LEU A 15 1.79 24.71 18.07
C LEU A 15 2.19 23.84 16.86
N PHE A 16 3.05 22.84 17.08
CA PHE A 16 3.46 21.90 16.03
C PHE A 16 2.27 21.04 15.54
N ILE A 17 1.40 20.60 16.46
CA ILE A 17 0.18 19.85 16.13
C ILE A 17 -0.80 20.71 15.31
N LEU A 18 -0.98 21.99 15.68
CA LEU A 18 -1.84 22.93 14.95
C LEU A 18 -1.35 23.18 13.52
N LEU A 19 -0.04 23.30 13.30
CA LEU A 19 0.56 23.50 11.98
C LEU A 19 0.33 22.31 11.04
N ILE A 20 0.30 21.08 11.57
CA ILE A 20 0.02 19.87 10.78
C ILE A 20 -1.46 19.80 10.35
N LEU A 21 -2.37 20.46 11.08
CA LEU A 21 -3.81 20.45 10.76
C LEU A 21 -4.20 21.50 9.71
N THR A 22 -3.41 22.56 9.52
CA THR A 22 -3.69 23.64 8.56
C THR A 22 -3.25 23.35 7.12
N SER A 23 -2.47 22.29 6.86
CA SER A 23 -2.10 21.85 5.52
C SER A 23 -3.19 20.99 4.85
N CYS A 24 -4.46 21.31 5.11
CA CYS A 24 -5.57 20.82 4.31
C CYS A 24 -5.68 21.68 3.04
N THR A 25 -4.74 21.50 2.11
CA THR A 25 -4.96 21.95 0.74
C THR A 25 -6.15 21.18 0.21
N SER A 26 -7.22 21.90 -0.12
CA SER A 26 -8.39 21.34 -0.79
C SER A 26 -7.93 20.57 -2.01
N LEU A 27 -7.99 19.25 -1.96
CA LEU A 27 -7.83 18.39 -3.12
C LEU A 27 -9.06 18.65 -3.99
N THR A 28 -8.97 19.61 -4.90
CA THR A 28 -9.90 19.69 -6.02
C THR A 28 -9.75 18.39 -6.79
N ALA A 29 -10.61 17.43 -6.47
CA ALA A 29 -10.73 16.19 -7.22
C ALA A 29 -11.16 16.60 -8.63
N SER A 30 -10.20 16.75 -9.53
CA SER A 30 -10.46 16.87 -10.94
C SER A 30 -11.24 15.64 -11.35
N THR A 31 -12.53 15.82 -11.65
CA THR A 31 -13.44 14.78 -12.13
C THR A 31 -13.18 14.42 -13.59
N ASN A 32 -11.92 14.47 -14.04
CA ASN A 32 -11.53 13.88 -15.31
C ASN A 32 -11.56 12.36 -15.14
N LYS A 33 -12.72 11.79 -15.44
CA LYS A 33 -12.90 10.34 -15.52
C LYS A 33 -11.90 9.79 -16.53
N MET A 34 -10.97 8.95 -16.10
CA MET A 34 -9.97 8.34 -16.98
C MET A 34 -10.65 7.61 -18.12
N SER A 35 -10.01 7.65 -19.29
CA SER A 35 -10.43 6.86 -20.43
C SER A 35 -10.27 5.36 -20.14
N ARG A 36 -11.02 4.55 -20.88
CA ARG A 36 -10.88 3.09 -20.84
C ARG A 36 -9.46 2.65 -21.25
N ALA A 37 -8.85 3.34 -22.21
CA ALA A 37 -7.48 3.03 -22.66
C ALA A 37 -6.47 3.24 -21.52
N GLU A 38 -6.51 4.39 -20.83
CA GLU A 38 -5.63 4.68 -19.69
C GLU A 38 -5.84 3.67 -18.55
N THR A 39 -7.10 3.35 -18.25
CA THR A 39 -7.46 2.36 -17.23
C THR A 39 -6.87 0.99 -17.56
N ASN A 40 -6.99 0.54 -18.81
CA ASN A 40 -6.45 -0.75 -19.25
C ASN A 40 -4.92 -0.81 -19.17
N VAL A 41 -4.22 0.28 -19.50
CA VAL A 41 -2.76 0.37 -19.37
C VAL A 41 -2.37 0.20 -17.91
N ILE A 42 -3.01 0.94 -17.00
CA ILE A 42 -2.71 0.85 -15.56
C ILE A 42 -3.01 -0.55 -15.01
N SER A 43 -4.15 -1.14 -15.36
CA SER A 43 -4.49 -2.50 -14.94
C SER A 43 -3.45 -3.51 -15.43
N THR A 44 -2.99 -3.39 -16.68
CA THR A 44 -1.94 -4.27 -17.24
C THR A 44 -0.60 -4.10 -16.52
N GLU A 45 -0.22 -2.87 -16.18
CA GLU A 45 1.01 -2.60 -15.40
C GLU A 45 0.93 -3.25 -14.00
N ILE A 46 -0.20 -3.10 -13.31
CA ILE A 46 -0.39 -3.70 -11.98
C ILE A 46 -0.47 -5.23 -12.07
N MET A 47 -1.10 -5.79 -13.10
CA MET A 47 -1.15 -7.23 -13.30
C MET A 47 0.27 -7.85 -13.38
N LYS A 48 1.20 -7.20 -14.08
CA LYS A 48 2.60 -7.65 -14.12
C LYS A 48 3.21 -7.71 -12.72
N VAL A 49 3.04 -6.64 -11.93
CA VAL A 49 3.51 -6.61 -10.53
C VAL A 49 2.86 -7.70 -9.67
N THR A 50 1.59 -8.06 -9.93
CA THR A 50 0.94 -9.17 -9.22
C THR A 50 1.48 -10.54 -9.63
N GLU A 51 1.90 -10.73 -10.88
CA GLU A 51 2.57 -11.96 -11.29
C GLU A 51 3.97 -12.05 -10.67
N ASP A 52 4.74 -10.95 -10.68
CA ASP A 52 6.05 -10.88 -10.01
C ASP A 52 5.93 -11.20 -8.51
N LEU A 53 4.85 -10.75 -7.86
CA LEU A 53 4.56 -11.08 -6.46
C LEU A 53 4.34 -12.59 -6.27
N LYS A 54 3.50 -13.21 -7.12
CA LYS A 54 3.22 -14.65 -7.04
C LYS A 54 4.49 -15.48 -7.26
N GLU A 55 5.31 -15.10 -8.23
CA GLU A 55 6.58 -15.78 -8.52
C GLU A 55 7.56 -15.63 -7.35
N ALA A 56 7.77 -14.41 -6.85
CA ALA A 56 8.65 -14.19 -5.72
C ALA A 56 8.16 -14.90 -4.46
N ALA A 57 6.83 -14.97 -4.23
CA ALA A 57 6.26 -15.71 -3.12
C ALA A 57 6.44 -17.23 -3.28
N SER A 58 6.22 -17.79 -4.48
CA SER A 58 6.37 -19.23 -4.70
C SER A 58 7.81 -19.71 -4.52
N LEU A 59 8.78 -18.81 -4.76
CA LEU A 59 10.21 -19.06 -4.60
C LEU A 59 10.78 -18.60 -3.24
N ASN A 60 9.96 -18.03 -2.35
CA ASN A 60 10.39 -17.41 -1.09
C ASN A 60 11.47 -16.33 -1.26
N GLU A 61 11.44 -15.59 -2.37
CA GLU A 61 12.39 -14.50 -2.67
C GLU A 61 11.98 -13.20 -1.96
N TYR A 62 12.18 -13.15 -0.63
CA TYR A 62 11.68 -12.06 0.20
C TYR A 62 12.24 -10.68 -0.14
N ASP A 63 13.46 -10.60 -0.67
CA ASP A 63 14.04 -9.33 -1.12
C ASP A 63 13.25 -8.75 -2.30
N LYS A 64 12.83 -9.59 -3.26
CA LYS A 64 11.95 -9.16 -4.35
C LYS A 64 10.56 -8.79 -3.85
N LEU A 65 10.00 -9.56 -2.91
CA LEU A 65 8.72 -9.22 -2.29
C LEU A 65 8.77 -7.84 -1.64
N LYS A 66 9.83 -7.53 -0.90
CA LYS A 66 10.02 -6.22 -0.27
C LYS A 66 9.96 -5.06 -1.28
N GLU A 67 10.48 -5.25 -2.49
CA GLU A 67 10.47 -4.22 -3.53
C GLU A 67 9.06 -3.88 -4.03
N ILE A 68 8.12 -4.82 -3.95
CA ILE A 68 6.72 -4.65 -4.39
C ILE A 68 5.93 -3.75 -3.44
N PHE A 69 6.33 -3.66 -2.17
CA PHE A 69 5.69 -2.80 -1.19
C PHE A 69 6.35 -1.42 -1.11
N LEU A 70 5.56 -0.38 -0.86
CA LEU A 70 6.12 0.90 -0.42
C LEU A 70 6.75 0.73 0.97
N PRO A 71 7.92 1.33 1.24
CA PRO A 71 8.67 1.17 2.48
C PRO A 71 8.07 1.98 3.65
N THR A 72 6.78 1.80 3.90
CA THR A 72 6.09 2.38 5.05
C THR A 72 6.28 1.48 6.27
N PHE A 73 6.16 2.05 7.48
CA PHE A 73 6.27 1.28 8.72
C PHE A 73 5.34 0.04 8.74
N LYS A 74 4.07 0.23 8.36
CA LYS A 74 3.09 -0.87 8.32
C LYS A 74 3.48 -1.95 7.32
N ASN A 75 3.87 -1.58 6.10
CA ASN A 75 4.23 -2.56 5.08
C ASN A 75 5.52 -3.31 5.42
N ASN A 76 6.49 -2.62 6.03
CA ASN A 76 7.72 -3.26 6.51
C ASN A 76 7.43 -4.33 7.56
N ILE A 77 6.46 -4.09 8.46
CA ILE A 77 6.00 -5.11 9.41
C ILE A 77 5.37 -6.29 8.68
N ILE A 78 4.50 -6.04 7.69
CA ILE A 78 3.85 -7.11 6.90
C ILE A 78 4.89 -7.98 6.21
N VAL A 79 5.83 -7.38 5.47
CA VAL A 79 6.89 -8.11 4.77
C VAL A 79 7.76 -8.89 5.75
N LYS A 80 8.13 -8.29 6.88
CA LYS A 80 8.90 -8.99 7.93
C LYS A 80 8.12 -10.17 8.51
N LYS A 81 6.79 -10.05 8.65
CA LYS A 81 5.95 -11.18 9.06
C LYS A 81 5.85 -12.26 8.00
N MET A 82 5.74 -11.90 6.72
CA MET A 82 5.78 -12.87 5.62
C MET A 82 7.10 -13.67 5.60
N GLN A 83 8.23 -13.03 5.92
CA GLN A 83 9.55 -13.67 6.02
C GLN A 83 9.65 -14.77 7.10
N GLU A 84 8.73 -14.81 8.05
CA GLU A 84 8.69 -15.82 9.11
C GLU A 84 8.04 -17.15 8.63
N TYR A 85 7.45 -17.19 7.42
CA TYR A 85 6.69 -18.33 6.91
C TYR A 85 7.14 -18.78 5.52
N ASP A 86 7.06 -20.08 5.24
CA ASP A 86 7.20 -20.60 3.86
C ASP A 86 5.96 -20.23 3.03
N LEU A 87 6.14 -19.33 2.07
CA LEU A 87 5.09 -18.81 1.20
C LEU A 87 4.81 -19.72 0.00
N SER A 88 5.67 -20.71 -0.28
CA SER A 88 5.51 -21.60 -1.45
C SER A 88 4.24 -22.45 -1.38
N GLY A 89 3.74 -22.70 -0.17
CA GLY A 89 2.46 -23.37 0.08
C GLY A 89 1.22 -22.48 -0.03
N LEU A 90 1.39 -21.17 -0.28
CA LEU A 90 0.30 -20.21 -0.38
C LEU A 90 -0.07 -19.95 -1.84
N THR A 91 -1.37 -19.84 -2.13
CA THR A 91 -1.85 -19.39 -3.43
C THR A 91 -2.40 -17.97 -3.31
N PHE A 92 -1.85 -17.05 -4.11
CA PHE A 92 -2.29 -15.66 -4.18
C PHE A 92 -3.17 -15.44 -5.42
N VAL A 93 -4.41 -15.00 -5.20
CA VAL A 93 -5.36 -14.66 -6.27
C VAL A 93 -5.73 -13.18 -6.17
N PHE A 94 -5.77 -12.49 -7.30
CA PHE A 94 -6.08 -11.06 -7.35
C PHE A 94 -7.36 -10.83 -8.15
N SER A 95 -8.20 -9.90 -7.69
CA SER A 95 -9.33 -9.42 -8.47
C SER A 95 -8.87 -8.48 -9.59
N ASP A 96 -9.81 -8.14 -10.47
CA ASP A 96 -9.67 -6.99 -11.36
C ASP A 96 -9.27 -5.73 -10.59
N VAL A 97 -8.47 -4.91 -11.26
CA VAL A 97 -7.97 -3.64 -10.73
C VAL A 97 -9.02 -2.55 -10.91
N ASN A 98 -9.41 -1.92 -9.81
CA ASN A 98 -10.23 -0.73 -9.79
C ASN A 98 -9.33 0.52 -9.79
N VAL A 99 -9.14 1.13 -10.96
CA VAL A 99 -8.29 2.32 -11.13
C VAL A 99 -9.01 3.57 -10.61
N VAL A 100 -8.40 4.28 -9.67
CA VAL A 100 -8.97 5.48 -9.03
C VAL A 100 -8.44 6.76 -9.67
N SER A 101 -7.14 6.80 -9.97
CA SER A 101 -6.44 7.88 -10.67
C SER A 101 -5.23 7.32 -11.41
N ASN A 102 -4.53 8.16 -12.18
CA ASN A 102 -3.29 7.79 -12.89
C ASN A 102 -2.18 7.23 -11.98
N ASN A 103 -2.26 7.48 -10.67
CA ASN A 103 -1.27 7.09 -9.68
C ASN A 103 -1.85 6.32 -8.49
N LYS A 104 -3.14 5.95 -8.52
CA LYS A 104 -3.80 5.20 -7.46
C LYS A 104 -4.79 4.19 -8.03
N ALA A 105 -4.75 2.97 -7.50
CA ALA A 105 -5.72 1.93 -7.81
C ALA A 105 -6.00 1.07 -6.58
N ASN A 106 -7.05 0.25 -6.64
CA ASN A 106 -7.36 -0.73 -5.61
C ASN A 106 -7.60 -2.10 -6.24
N SER A 107 -7.34 -3.17 -5.49
CA SER A 107 -7.78 -4.51 -5.83
C SER A 107 -8.06 -5.32 -4.56
N LEU A 108 -8.59 -6.52 -4.73
CA LEU A 108 -8.69 -7.53 -3.70
C LEU A 108 -7.61 -8.59 -3.94
N MET A 109 -6.92 -8.98 -2.88
CA MET A 109 -6.04 -10.14 -2.84
C MET A 109 -6.66 -11.19 -1.94
N VAL A 110 -6.66 -12.44 -2.41
CA VAL A 110 -7.05 -13.61 -1.64
C VAL A 110 -5.80 -14.45 -1.45
N ILE A 111 -5.49 -14.80 -0.21
CA ILE A 111 -4.43 -15.74 0.13
C ILE A 111 -5.12 -17.03 0.57
N ASN A 112 -4.90 -18.10 -0.18
CA ASN A 112 -5.39 -19.43 0.17
C ASN A 112 -4.26 -20.25 0.80
N PHE A 113 -4.59 -20.91 1.91
CA PHE A 113 -3.75 -21.91 2.55
C PHE A 113 -4.62 -23.10 2.94
N ALA A 114 -4.30 -24.28 2.41
CA ALA A 114 -5.14 -25.47 2.54
C ALA A 114 -6.61 -25.17 2.19
N THR A 115 -7.52 -25.22 3.16
CA THR A 115 -8.96 -24.96 2.99
C THR A 115 -9.39 -23.55 3.43
N GLU A 116 -8.46 -22.71 3.87
CA GLU A 116 -8.74 -21.37 4.38
C GLU A 116 -8.39 -20.30 3.36
N SER A 117 -9.27 -19.29 3.25
CA SER A 117 -9.10 -18.13 2.38
C SER A 117 -9.14 -16.85 3.21
N ASN A 118 -8.07 -16.07 3.13
CA ASN A 118 -7.98 -14.76 3.78
C ASN A 118 -8.04 -13.66 2.72
N TYR A 119 -8.85 -12.63 2.97
CA TYR A 119 -9.16 -11.58 2.00
C TYR A 119 -8.54 -10.25 2.43
N TYR A 120 -7.88 -9.58 1.49
CA TYR A 120 -7.17 -8.32 1.74
C TYR A 120 -7.48 -7.29 0.66
N LYS A 121 -7.90 -6.10 1.08
CA LYS A 121 -7.97 -4.92 0.21
C LYS A 121 -6.57 -4.37 0.02
N LEU A 122 -6.15 -4.24 -1.23
CA LEU A 122 -4.89 -3.62 -1.62
C LEU A 122 -5.14 -2.21 -2.14
N THR A 123 -4.29 -1.29 -1.71
CA THR A 123 -4.18 0.04 -2.33
C THR A 123 -2.84 0.14 -3.04
N TRP A 124 -2.90 0.38 -4.34
CA TRP A 124 -1.74 0.58 -5.21
C TRP A 124 -1.44 2.06 -5.34
N LYS A 125 -0.16 2.41 -5.37
CA LYS A 125 0.31 3.76 -5.66
C LYS A 125 1.44 3.71 -6.69
N LYS A 126 1.39 4.58 -7.69
CA LYS A 126 2.49 4.78 -8.62
C LYS A 126 3.56 5.67 -7.96
N THR A 127 4.81 5.22 -7.99
CA THR A 127 5.95 5.96 -7.48
C THR A 127 6.43 7.00 -8.49
N ASP A 128 7.29 7.92 -8.06
CA ASP A 128 7.93 8.89 -8.95
C ASP A 128 8.83 8.22 -10.00
N GLY A 129 9.30 7.00 -9.73
CA GLY A 129 10.01 6.14 -10.69
C GLY A 129 9.09 5.41 -11.68
N ASN A 130 7.82 5.81 -11.78
CA ASN A 130 6.80 5.24 -12.67
C ASN A 130 6.51 3.73 -12.43
N THR A 131 6.80 3.21 -11.24
CA THR A 131 6.51 1.82 -10.85
C THR A 131 5.33 1.75 -9.90
N TRP A 132 4.49 0.73 -10.04
CA TRP A 132 3.37 0.48 -9.13
C TRP A 132 3.82 -0.34 -7.93
N LYS A 133 3.42 0.10 -6.74
CA LYS A 133 3.73 -0.59 -5.49
C LYS A 133 2.50 -0.70 -4.60
N ILE A 134 2.46 -1.73 -3.75
CA ILE A 134 1.46 -1.87 -2.70
C ILE A 134 1.74 -0.82 -1.63
N SER A 135 0.86 0.17 -1.54
CA SER A 135 0.95 1.25 -0.55
C SER A 135 0.33 0.85 0.78
N ASN A 136 -0.70 0.00 0.76
CA ASN A 136 -1.39 -0.47 1.95
C ASN A 136 -2.07 -1.82 1.69
N VAL A 137 -2.11 -2.65 2.74
CA VAL A 137 -2.87 -3.89 2.83
C VAL A 137 -3.82 -3.78 4.02
N ALA A 138 -5.09 -4.11 3.83
CA ALA A 138 -6.08 -4.13 4.90
C ALA A 138 -6.92 -5.40 4.81
N GLU A 139 -7.09 -6.10 5.92
CA GLU A 139 -7.98 -7.25 6.00
C GLU A 139 -9.42 -6.85 5.62
N LYS A 140 -10.06 -7.68 4.81
CA LYS A 140 -11.47 -7.58 4.48
C LYS A 140 -12.22 -8.55 5.38
N LYS A 141 -12.76 -7.99 6.47
CA LYS A 141 -13.75 -8.66 7.31
C LYS A 141 -15.07 -8.81 6.58
#